data_AF-A0A1S9MIA1-F1
#
_entry.id   AF-A0A1S9MIA1-F1
#
_cell.length_a   1.000
_cell.length_b   1.000
_cell.length_c   1.000
_cell.angle_alpha   90.00
_cell.angle_beta   90.00
_cell.angle_gamma   90.00
#
_symmetry.space_group_name_H-M   'P 1'
#
loop_
_entity.id
_entity.type
_entity.pdbx_description
1 polymer ?
#
loop_
_entity_poly.entity_id
_entity_poly.type
_entity_poly.pdbx_seq_one_letter_code
_entity_poly.pdbx_strand_id
1 'polypeptide(L)'
;MVRDAQEWDKLSTDLGRAYGSNDDEPIEQLRPQFLQSWRTVTRYVLRATFDAAGIAVTDPSHPWGIAILTANGTSCEPLLCRSEDAGTEKAGAGGGVLQLLTFADALTHYTDCVALLFDERDY
;
A
#
# COMPACT_ATOMS: atom_id res chain seq x y z
N MET A 1 -9.70 -3.52 14.91
CA MET A 1 -10.23 -2.15 15.03
C MET A 1 -9.77 -1.41 13.78
N VAL A 2 -10.69 -0.78 13.03
CA VAL A 2 -10.35 0.02 11.85
C VAL A 2 -9.90 1.39 12.35
N ARG A 3 -8.71 1.84 11.96
CA ARG A 3 -8.17 3.18 12.31
C ARG A 3 -8.87 4.26 11.50
N ASP A 4 -9.02 5.45 12.08
CA ASP A 4 -9.52 6.60 11.33
C ASP A 4 -8.43 7.23 10.44
N ALA A 5 -8.84 8.11 9.51
CA ALA A 5 -7.93 8.73 8.55
C ALA A 5 -6.81 9.56 9.22
N GLN A 6 -7.10 10.22 10.34
CA GLN A 6 -6.13 11.04 11.05
C GLN A 6 -5.09 10.19 11.77
N GLU A 7 -5.50 9.06 12.36
CA GLU A 7 -4.59 8.07 12.93
C GLU A 7 -3.66 7.47 11.86
N TRP A 8 -4.17 7.25 10.65
CA TRP A 8 -3.37 6.80 9.52
C TRP A 8 -2.34 7.83 9.08
N ASP A 9 -2.76 9.07 8.87
CA ASP A 9 -1.86 10.15 8.45
C ASP A 9 -0.76 10.41 9.48
N LYS A 10 -1.11 10.31 10.77
CA LYS A 10 -0.13 10.39 11.85
C LYS A 10 0.90 9.26 11.76
N LEU A 11 0.47 8.02 11.56
CA LEU A 11 1.39 6.89 11.41
C LEU A 11 2.28 7.01 10.18
N SER A 12 1.74 7.43 9.04
CA SER A 12 2.53 7.70 7.83
C SER A 12 3.58 8.79 8.09
N THR A 13 3.21 9.84 8.83
CA THR A 13 4.11 10.93 9.20
C THR A 13 5.21 10.48 10.15
N ASP A 14 4.85 9.76 11.22
CA ASP A 14 5.79 9.29 12.25
C ASP A 14 6.79 8.28 11.65
N LEU A 15 6.30 7.35 10.82
CA LEU A 15 7.14 6.37 10.13
C LEU A 15 8.02 7.03 9.05
N GLY A 16 7.48 7.98 8.28
CA GLY A 16 8.25 8.76 7.31
C GLY A 16 9.37 9.57 7.96
N ARG A 17 9.11 10.15 9.14
CA ARG A 17 10.13 10.83 9.95
C ARG A 17 11.22 9.86 10.40
N ALA A 18 10.84 8.69 10.91
CA ALA A 18 11.79 7.67 11.35
C ALA A 18 12.72 7.22 10.21
N TYR A 19 12.19 7.04 9.00
CA TYR A 19 12.99 6.79 7.81
C TYR A 19 13.91 7.98 7.44
N GLY A 20 13.42 9.21 7.57
CA GLY A 20 14.22 10.41 7.34
C GLY A 20 15.36 10.61 8.34
N SER A 21 15.19 10.17 9.60
CA SER A 21 16.21 10.21 10.64
C SER A 21 17.05 8.94 10.75
N ASN A 22 16.76 7.92 9.94
CA ASN A 22 17.37 6.58 10.00
C ASN A 22 17.31 5.97 11.41
N ASP A 23 16.16 6.12 12.07
CA ASP A 23 15.90 5.62 13.42
C ASP A 23 15.21 4.26 13.34
N ASP A 24 15.99 3.19 13.54
CA ASP A 24 15.56 1.81 13.28
C ASP A 24 14.50 1.31 14.27
N GLU A 25 14.55 1.73 15.54
CA GLU A 25 13.61 1.30 16.58
C GLU A 25 12.14 1.64 16.25
N PRO A 26 11.77 2.90 15.94
CA PRO A 26 10.42 3.23 15.51
C PRO A 26 10.07 2.62 14.15
N ILE A 27 11.02 2.41 13.24
CA ILE A 27 10.76 1.72 11.97
C ILE A 27 10.32 0.28 12.23
N GLU A 28 11.07 -0.47 13.05
CA GLU A 28 10.78 -1.86 13.38
C GLU A 28 9.45 -2.00 14.13
N GLN A 29 9.11 -1.03 14.97
CA GLN A 29 7.86 -1.05 15.73
C GLN A 29 6.63 -0.68 14.90
N LEU A 30 6.71 0.41 14.12
CA LEU A 30 5.55 1.00 13.46
C LEU A 30 5.25 0.35 12.11
N ARG A 31 6.28 -0.05 11.36
CA ARG A 31 6.12 -0.60 10.00
C ARG A 31 5.23 -1.84 9.97
N PRO A 32 5.42 -2.88 10.79
CA PRO A 32 4.60 -4.08 10.71
C PRO A 32 3.12 -3.78 10.99
N GLN A 33 2.85 -2.94 11.99
CA GLN A 33 1.49 -2.57 12.37
C GLN A 33 0.79 -1.73 11.29
N PHE A 34 1.54 -0.81 10.67
CA PHE A 34 1.07 0.03 9.57
C PHE A 34 0.69 -0.82 8.36
N LEU A 35 1.59 -1.70 7.90
CA LEU A 35 1.34 -2.60 6.77
C LEU A 35 0.20 -3.57 7.06
N GLN A 36 0.20 -4.20 8.23
CA GLN A 36 -0.82 -5.17 8.60
C GLN A 36 -2.21 -4.55 8.61
N SER A 37 -2.35 -3.31 9.09
CA SER A 37 -3.64 -2.64 9.17
C SER A 37 -4.27 -2.46 7.77
N TRP A 38 -3.48 -2.10 6.74
CA TRP A 38 -3.96 -1.99 5.36
C TRP A 38 -4.27 -3.36 4.73
N ARG A 39 -3.34 -4.31 4.88
CA ARG A 39 -3.48 -5.69 4.37
C ARG A 39 -4.73 -6.38 4.92
N THR A 40 -5.00 -6.19 6.21
CA THR A 40 -6.19 -6.76 6.86
C THR A 40 -7.48 -6.18 6.31
N VAL A 41 -7.56 -4.86 6.06
CA VAL A 41 -8.77 -4.24 5.49
C VAL A 41 -9.04 -4.83 4.10
N THR A 42 -8.04 -4.87 3.23
CA THR A 42 -8.19 -5.43 1.88
C THR A 42 -8.57 -6.92 1.91
N ARG A 43 -7.93 -7.72 2.77
CA ARG A 43 -8.13 -9.18 2.79
C ARG A 43 -9.39 -9.64 3.53
N TYR A 44 -9.88 -8.89 4.51
CA TYR A 44 -10.99 -9.33 5.36
C TYR A 44 -12.24 -8.46 5.25
N VAL A 45 -12.08 -7.16 5.00
CA VAL A 45 -13.22 -6.24 4.90
C VAL A 45 -13.71 -6.16 3.46
N LEU A 46 -12.80 -6.01 2.50
CA LEU A 46 -13.15 -5.83 1.08
C LEU A 46 -13.27 -7.14 0.29
N ARG A 47 -12.94 -8.28 0.91
CA ARG A 47 -12.89 -9.58 0.24
C ARG A 47 -14.18 -9.96 -0.46
N ALA A 48 -15.31 -9.85 0.24
CA ALA A 48 -16.61 -10.19 -0.33
C ALA A 48 -16.97 -9.28 -1.52
N THR A 49 -16.64 -7.99 -1.43
CA THR A 49 -16.84 -7.03 -2.51
C THR A 49 -15.98 -7.38 -3.73
N PHE A 50 -14.73 -7.77 -3.52
CA PHE A 50 -13.83 -8.19 -4.60
C PHE A 50 -14.21 -9.50 -5.23
N ASP A 51 -14.56 -10.52 -4.43
CA ASP A 51 -15.05 -11.79 -4.95
C ASP A 51 -16.33 -11.58 -5.80
N ALA A 52 -17.24 -10.71 -5.36
CA ALA A 52 -18.45 -10.35 -6.12
C ALA A 52 -18.15 -9.58 -7.42
N ALA A 53 -17.05 -8.82 -7.46
CA ALA A 53 -16.59 -8.09 -8.64
C ALA A 53 -15.66 -8.92 -9.54
N GLY A 54 -15.41 -10.20 -9.22
CA GLY A 54 -14.50 -11.06 -9.98
C GLY A 54 -13.02 -10.73 -9.83
N ILE A 55 -12.64 -9.98 -8.79
CA ILE A 55 -11.26 -9.59 -8.50
C ILE A 55 -10.62 -10.62 -7.57
N ALA A 56 -9.57 -11.28 -8.04
CA ALA A 56 -8.71 -12.10 -7.21
C ALA A 56 -7.76 -11.23 -6.38
N VAL A 57 -7.64 -11.55 -5.09
CA VAL A 57 -6.74 -10.86 -4.15
C VAL A 57 -5.69 -11.85 -3.66
N THR A 58 -4.41 -11.55 -3.89
CA THR A 58 -3.26 -12.33 -3.40
C THR A 58 -2.29 -11.47 -2.58
N ASP A 59 -1.32 -12.13 -1.95
CA ASP A 59 -0.30 -11.44 -1.16
C ASP A 59 0.50 -10.43 -2.02
N PRO A 60 0.88 -9.27 -1.44
CA PRO A 60 1.65 -8.25 -2.15
C PRO A 60 3.04 -8.77 -2.53
N SER A 61 3.57 -8.29 -3.66
CA SER A 61 4.95 -8.56 -4.08
C SER A 61 5.93 -7.52 -3.54
N HIS A 62 5.46 -6.27 -3.37
CA HIS A 62 6.27 -5.16 -2.89
C HIS A 62 6.20 -5.05 -1.35
N PRO A 63 7.29 -4.66 -0.66
CA PRO A 63 7.28 -4.52 0.80
C PRO A 63 6.22 -3.54 1.33
N TRP A 64 5.97 -2.49 0.56
CA TRP A 64 4.93 -1.47 0.84
C TRP A 64 3.61 -1.73 0.11
N GLY A 65 3.48 -2.88 -0.55
CA GLY A 65 2.27 -3.30 -1.21
C GLY A 65 1.20 -3.74 -0.23
N ILE A 66 -0.05 -3.43 -0.57
CA ILE A 66 -1.23 -3.84 0.19
C ILE A 66 -1.67 -5.24 -0.22
N ALA A 67 -1.91 -5.47 -1.51
CA ALA A 67 -2.26 -6.76 -2.08
C ALA A 67 -2.09 -6.69 -3.60
N ILE A 68 -1.92 -7.83 -4.26
CA ILE A 68 -2.09 -7.89 -5.72
C ILE A 68 -3.56 -8.13 -6.02
N LEU A 69 -4.14 -7.26 -6.84
CA LEU A 69 -5.51 -7.33 -7.31
C LEU A 69 -5.48 -7.72 -8.80
N THR A 70 -6.21 -8.76 -9.16
CA THR A 70 -6.21 -9.29 -10.54
C THR A 70 -7.63 -9.52 -11.03
N ALA A 71 -7.96 -9.01 -12.21
CA ALA A 71 -9.20 -9.31 -12.93
C ALA A 71 -8.94 -9.22 -14.44
N ASN A 72 -9.66 -10.03 -15.23
CA ASN A 72 -9.57 -10.05 -16.70
C ASN A 72 -8.13 -10.11 -17.28
N GLY A 73 -7.21 -10.77 -16.58
CA GLY A 73 -5.79 -10.87 -16.99
C GLY A 73 -4.95 -9.62 -16.71
N THR A 74 -5.55 -8.55 -16.20
CA THR A 74 -4.86 -7.36 -15.68
C THR A 74 -4.59 -7.52 -14.19
N SER A 75 -3.39 -7.13 -13.76
CA SER A 75 -2.99 -7.11 -12.35
C SER A 75 -2.51 -5.73 -11.95
N CYS A 76 -2.84 -5.32 -10.74
CA CYS A 76 -2.37 -4.08 -10.14
C CYS A 76 -2.02 -4.30 -8.66
N GLU A 77 -1.07 -3.52 -8.14
CA GLU A 77 -0.66 -3.57 -6.73
C GLU A 77 -0.67 -2.16 -6.15
N PRO A 78 -1.62 -1.81 -5.27
CA PRO A 78 -1.63 -0.51 -4.63
C PRO A 78 -0.54 -0.46 -3.56
N LEU A 79 0.25 0.61 -3.61
CA LEU A 79 1.39 0.85 -2.73
C LEU A 79 1.05 1.91 -1.68
N LEU A 80 1.71 1.83 -0.52
CA LEU A 80 1.61 2.80 0.57
C LEU A 80 2.71 3.87 0.55
N CYS A 81 3.50 3.90 -0.52
CA CYS A 81 4.58 4.85 -0.72
C CYS A 81 4.61 5.36 -2.16
N ARG A 82 5.08 6.60 -2.34
CA ARG A 82 5.56 7.09 -3.64
C ARG A 82 6.98 6.61 -3.83
N SER A 83 7.22 5.92 -4.94
CA SER A 83 8.56 5.51 -5.35
C SER A 83 9.04 6.49 -6.42
N GLU A 84 10.13 7.21 -6.17
CA GLU A 84 10.98 7.68 -7.28
C GLU A 84 11.81 6.52 -7.88
N ASP A 85 11.94 5.39 -7.18
CA ASP A 85 12.64 4.18 -7.66
C ASP A 85 12.04 2.91 -7.02
N ALA A 86 10.98 2.34 -7.59
CA ALA A 86 10.41 1.05 -7.17
C ALA A 86 11.25 -0.16 -7.64
N GLY A 87 12.57 0.02 -7.80
CA GLY A 87 13.45 -0.93 -8.47
C GLY A 87 14.72 -1.28 -7.73
N THR A 88 14.97 -0.77 -6.51
CA THR A 88 16.18 -1.15 -5.78
C THR A 88 15.89 -1.33 -4.31
N GLU A 89 15.58 -2.57 -3.95
CA GLU A 89 15.76 -3.07 -2.60
C GLU A 89 17.25 -3.09 -2.27
N LYS A 90 17.81 -1.93 -1.92
CA LYS A 90 18.97 -1.87 -1.04
C LYS A 90 18.49 -1.38 0.31
N ALA A 91 18.12 -2.36 1.14
CA ALA A 91 18.41 -2.27 2.55
C ALA A 91 19.89 -1.90 2.71
N GLY A 92 20.18 -0.62 2.98
CA GLY A 92 21.53 -0.11 3.15
C GLY A 92 21.78 1.18 2.40
N ALA A 93 21.69 2.30 3.14
CA ALA A 93 22.40 3.56 2.91
C ALA A 93 22.41 4.12 1.47
N GLY A 94 21.46 5.01 1.15
CA GLY A 94 21.59 5.85 -0.04
C GLY A 94 20.35 6.59 -0.51
N GLY A 95 19.94 7.66 0.20
CA GLY A 95 19.47 8.90 -0.43
C GLY A 95 18.06 9.00 -1.06
N GLY A 96 17.23 7.96 -1.06
CA GLY A 96 15.81 8.08 -1.41
C GLY A 96 14.96 8.24 -0.15
N VAL A 97 14.36 9.41 0.09
CA VAL A 97 13.42 9.59 1.21
C VAL A 97 12.17 8.80 0.88
N LEU A 98 11.95 7.67 1.55
CA LEU A 98 10.71 6.92 1.45
C LEU A 98 9.54 7.85 1.78
N GLN A 99 8.74 8.20 0.77
CA GLN A 99 7.59 9.07 0.95
C GLN A 99 6.34 8.22 1.15
N LEU A 100 5.95 8.02 2.41
CA LEU A 100 4.71 7.34 2.74
C LEU A 100 3.50 8.20 2.36
N LEU A 101 2.48 7.53 1.87
CA LEU A 101 1.23 8.16 1.45
C LEU A 101 0.36 8.54 2.64
N THR A 102 -0.36 9.64 2.50
CA THR A 102 -1.52 9.94 3.35
C THR A 102 -2.62 8.91 3.10
N PHE A 103 -3.58 8.80 4.01
CA PHE A 103 -4.75 7.96 3.84
C PHE A 103 -5.51 8.29 2.54
N ALA A 104 -5.68 9.58 2.25
CA ALA A 104 -6.36 10.04 1.04
C ALA A 104 -5.58 9.68 -0.23
N ASP A 105 -4.26 9.85 -0.24
CA ASP A 105 -3.43 9.47 -1.38
C ASP A 105 -3.44 7.94 -1.57
N ALA A 106 -3.32 7.16 -0.49
CA ALA A 106 -3.36 5.71 -0.53
C ALA A 106 -4.69 5.21 -1.10
N LEU A 107 -5.82 5.79 -0.70
CA LEU A 107 -7.12 5.48 -1.29
C LEU A 107 -7.24 5.90 -2.76
N THR A 108 -6.62 7.01 -3.15
CA THR A 108 -6.59 7.45 -4.55
C THR A 108 -5.84 6.42 -5.40
N HIS A 109 -4.62 6.05 -4.99
CA HIS A 109 -3.84 4.99 -5.65
C HIS A 109 -4.57 3.64 -5.67
N TYR A 110 -5.29 3.31 -4.61
CA TYR A 110 -6.11 2.11 -4.54
C TYR A 110 -7.25 2.13 -5.56
N THR A 111 -7.93 3.26 -5.66
CA THR A 111 -9.05 3.45 -6.60
C THR A 111 -8.54 3.42 -8.04
N ASP A 112 -7.41 4.07 -8.33
CA ASP A 112 -6.78 4.04 -9.65
C ASP A 112 -6.38 2.61 -10.04
N CYS A 113 -5.77 1.86 -9.12
CA CYS A 113 -5.44 0.44 -9.30
C CYS A 113 -6.70 -0.37 -9.67
N VAL A 114 -7.76 -0.26 -8.87
CA VAL A 114 -9.01 -0.99 -9.13
C VAL A 114 -9.65 -0.56 -10.45
N ALA A 115 -9.62 0.74 -10.79
CA ALA A 115 -10.14 1.24 -12.06
C ALA A 115 -9.44 0.61 -13.26
N LEU A 116 -8.12 0.43 -13.20
CA LEU A 116 -7.35 -0.24 -14.27
C LEU A 116 -7.79 -1.68 -14.53
N LEU A 117 -8.35 -2.37 -13.54
CA LEU A 117 -8.84 -3.74 -13.69
C LEU A 117 -10.13 -3.83 -14.53
N PHE A 118 -10.84 -2.71 -14.67
CA PHE A 118 -12.10 -2.61 -15.41
C PHE A 118 -12.00 -1.68 -16.62
N ASP A 119 -10.86 -1.01 -16.81
CA ASP A 119 -10.58 -0.18 -17.99
C ASP A 119 -10.19 -1.08 -19.18
N GLU A 120 -11.04 -2.05 -19.49
CA GLU A 120 -11.04 -2.70 -20.80
C GLU A 120 -11.63 -1.71 -21.80
N ARG A 121 -10.75 -1.03 -22.53
CA ARG A 121 -11.12 -0.51 -23.85
C ARG A 121 -11.58 -1.68 -24.70
N ASP A 122 -12.83 -1.59 -25.15
CA ASP A 122 -13.36 -2.29 -26.32
C ASP A 122 -12.26 -2.47 -27.39
N TYR A 123 -11.93 -3.72 -27.72
CA TYR A 123 -11.23 -4.05 -28.96
C TYR A 123 -11.64 -5.40 -29.51
#